data_AF-A0A223KW56-F1
#
_entry.id   AF-A0A223KW56-F1
#
_cell.length_a   1.000
_cell.length_b   1.000
_cell.length_c   1.000
_cell.angle_alpha   90.00
_cell.angle_beta   90.00
_cell.angle_gamma   90.00
#
_symmetry.space_group_name_H-M   'P 1'
#
loop_
_entity.id
_entity.type
_entity.pdbx_description
1 polymer ?
#
loop_
_entity_poly.entity_id
_entity_poly.type
_entity_poly.pdbx_seq_one_letter_code
_entity_poly.pdbx_strand_id
1 'polypeptide(L)' 'MLFKSMTKSETSNWRKAVFLGFYVLLILLFIDTIFMIFMDKSVFNSLILFWTALIITNGYYYFLNGKEKRARKDV' A
#
# COMPACT_ATOMS: atom_id res chain seq x y z
N MET A 1 10.32 -17.23 -18.45
CA MET A 1 9.13 -16.49 -17.98
C MET A 1 9.58 -15.50 -16.90
N LEU A 2 9.32 -14.21 -17.08
CA LEU A 2 9.82 -13.14 -16.18
C LEU A 2 9.05 -13.04 -14.85
N PHE A 3 8.01 -13.85 -14.64
CA PHE A 3 7.16 -13.77 -13.44
C PHE A 3 6.90 -15.15 -12.86
N LYS A 4 7.18 -15.31 -11.57
CA LYS A 4 6.82 -16.50 -10.78
C LYS A 4 5.36 -16.38 -10.35
N SER A 5 4.61 -17.47 -10.45
CA SER A 5 3.24 -17.53 -9.91
C SER A 5 3.24 -17.33 -8.40
N MET A 6 2.32 -16.49 -7.91
CA MET A 6 2.13 -16.27 -6.46
C MET A 6 1.49 -17.50 -5.81
N THR A 7 1.97 -17.84 -4.61
CA THR A 7 1.30 -18.81 -3.75
C THR A 7 -0.01 -18.24 -3.18
N LYS A 8 -0.91 -19.11 -2.72
CA LYS A 8 -2.20 -18.69 -2.13
C LYS A 8 -2.02 -17.68 -0.97
N SER A 9 -0.98 -17.84 -0.17
CA SER A 9 -0.70 -16.94 0.94
C SER A 9 -0.10 -15.62 0.49
N GLU A 10 0.80 -15.62 -0.49
CA GLU A 10 1.30 -14.41 -1.14
C GLU A 10 0.14 -13.60 -1.77
N THR A 11 -0.80 -14.26 -2.45
CA THR A 11 -2.00 -13.58 -2.98
C THR A 11 -2.87 -12.97 -1.88
N SER A 12 -3.06 -13.69 -0.76
CA SER A 12 -3.81 -13.17 0.39
C SER A 12 -3.13 -11.95 1.03
N ASN A 13 -1.81 -12.01 1.22
CA ASN A 13 -1.02 -10.91 1.76
C ASN A 13 -0.99 -9.71 0.80
N TRP A 14 -0.87 -9.97 -0.51
CA TRP A 14 -0.97 -8.95 -1.54
C TRP A 14 -2.32 -8.22 -1.46
N ARG A 15 -3.43 -8.96 -1.36
CA ARG A 15 -4.76 -8.37 -1.23
C ARG A 15 -4.86 -7.46 0.01
N LYS A 16 -4.37 -7.91 1.17
CA LYS A 16 -4.33 -7.10 2.39
C LYS A 16 -3.51 -5.82 2.20
N ALA A 17 -2.37 -5.93 1.53
CA ALA A 17 -1.48 -4.80 1.27
C ALA A 17 -2.09 -3.78 0.31
N VAL A 18 -2.75 -4.24 -0.76
CA VAL A 18 -3.46 -3.36 -1.70
C VAL A 18 -4.60 -2.62 -0.99
N PHE A 19 -5.38 -3.31 -0.15
CA PHE A 19 -6.43 -2.65 0.63
C PHE A 19 -5.85 -1.58 1.56
N LEU A 20 -4.75 -1.89 2.27
CA LEU A 20 -4.10 -0.92 3.15
C LEU A 20 -3.62 0.32 2.37
N GLY A 21 -2.90 0.11 1.26
CA GLY A 21 -2.41 1.22 0.43
C GLY A 21 -3.53 2.06 -0.17
N PHE A 22 -4.64 1.43 -0.58
CA PHE A 22 -5.84 2.12 -1.05
C PHE A 22 -6.47 2.98 0.04
N TYR A 23 -6.63 2.47 1.26
CA TYR A 23 -7.16 3.27 2.37
C TYR A 23 -6.27 4.45 2.73
N VAL A 24 -4.93 4.28 2.71
CA VAL A 24 -4.02 5.40 2.93
C VAL A 24 -4.16 6.45 1.84
N LEU A 25 -4.26 6.03 0.58
CA LEU A 25 -4.49 6.95 -0.54
C LEU A 25 -5.80 7.73 -0.38
N LEU A 26 -6.89 7.05 0.02
CA LEU A 26 -8.19 7.70 0.27
C LEU A 26 -8.09 8.75 1.38
N ILE A 27 -7.39 8.46 2.47
CA ILE A 27 -7.20 9.42 3.57
C ILE A 27 -6.40 10.65 3.09
N LEU A 28 -5.32 10.43 2.34
CA LEU A 28 -4.52 11.53 1.81
C LEU A 28 -5.30 12.39 0.83
N LEU A 29 -6.08 11.78 -0.07
CA LEU A 29 -6.97 12.50 -0.99
C LEU A 29 -8.05 13.27 -0.26
N PHE A 30 -8.62 12.68 0.80
CA PHE A 30 -9.61 13.35 1.63
C PHE A 30 -9.03 14.61 2.28
N ILE A 31 -7.82 14.52 2.83
CA ILE A 31 -7.11 15.68 3.38
C ILE A 31 -6.84 16.72 2.28
N ASP A 32 -6.29 16.31 1.14
CA ASP A 32 -6.02 17.24 0.03
C ASP A 32 -7.28 18.00 -0.41
N THR A 33 -8.41 17.29 -0.49
CA THR A 33 -9.70 17.85 -0.89
C THR A 33 -10.23 18.85 0.14
N ILE A 34 -10.10 18.56 1.44
CA ILE A 34 -10.47 19.52 2.50
C ILE A 34 -9.66 20.80 2.35
N PHE A 35 -8.34 20.70 2.19
CA PHE A 35 -7.49 21.88 2.04
C PHE A 35 -7.80 22.67 0.77
N MET A 36 -8.09 21.98 -0.32
CA MET A 36 -8.50 22.64 -1.56
C MET A 36 -9.82 23.41 -1.36
N ILE A 37 -10.81 22.85 -0.67
CA ILE A 37 -12.12 23.51 -0.46
C ILE A 37 -12.01 24.70 0.51
N PHE A 38 -11.27 24.55 1.61
CA PHE A 38 -11.26 25.57 2.67
C PHE A 38 -10.13 26.59 2.56
N MET A 39 -9.05 26.27 1.83
CA MET A 39 -7.86 27.11 1.74
C MET A 39 -7.43 27.43 0.29
N ASP A 40 -8.19 27.00 -0.72
CA ASP A 40 -7.87 27.15 -2.15
C ASP A 40 -6.44 26.68 -2.50
N LYS A 41 -5.94 25.69 -1.75
CA LYS A 41 -4.58 25.19 -1.87
C LYS A 41 -4.54 23.68 -1.85
N SER A 42 -3.86 23.09 -2.84
CA SER A 42 -3.48 21.67 -2.79
C SER A 42 -2.25 21.48 -1.90
N VAL A 43 -2.29 20.44 -1.06
CA VAL A 43 -1.24 20.10 -0.10
C VAL A 43 -0.35 18.99 -0.66
N PHE A 44 -0.93 18.07 -1.44
CA PHE A 44 -0.22 16.91 -1.96
C PHE A 44 -0.16 16.92 -3.49
N ASN A 45 1.05 16.78 -4.02
CA ASN A 45 1.24 16.54 -5.45
C ASN A 45 0.75 15.12 -5.81
N SER A 46 0.06 14.97 -6.94
CA SER A 46 -0.42 13.67 -7.46
C SER A 46 0.66 12.60 -7.56
N LEU A 47 1.90 12.98 -7.91
CA LEU A 47 3.03 12.05 -7.93
C LEU A 47 3.37 11.55 -6.52
N ILE A 48 3.32 12.43 -5.52
CA ILE A 48 3.59 12.06 -4.13
C ILE A 48 2.51 11.09 -3.65
N LEU A 49 1.23 11.39 -3.89
CA LEU A 49 0.11 10.51 -3.54
C LEU A 49 0.27 9.11 -4.14
N PHE A 50 0.60 9.05 -5.43
CA PHE A 50 0.82 7.80 -6.14
C PHE A 50 1.98 6.99 -5.54
N TRP A 51 3.15 7.62 -5.38
CA TRP A 51 4.33 6.94 -4.85
C TRP A 51 4.16 6.52 -3.39
N THR A 52 3.49 7.32 -2.56
CA THR A 52 3.19 6.96 -1.17
C THR A 52 2.33 5.71 -1.10
N ALA A 53 1.23 5.64 -1.87
CA ALA A 53 0.37 4.46 -1.90
C ALA A 53 1.13 3.21 -2.39
N LEU A 54 2.00 3.38 -3.39
CA LEU A 54 2.83 2.30 -3.94
C LEU A 54 3.84 1.79 -2.92
N ILE A 55 4.56 2.68 -2.24
CA ILE A 55 5.54 2.34 -1.19
C ILE A 55 4.86 1.61 -0.04
N ILE A 56 3.69 2.08 0.42
CA ILE A 56 2.95 1.46 1.52
C ILE A 56 2.46 0.06 1.13
N THR A 57 1.87 -0.08 -0.05
CA THR A 57 1.39 -1.37 -0.57
C THR A 57 2.54 -2.38 -0.66
N ASN A 58 3.62 -2.01 -1.33
CA ASN A 58 4.75 -2.91 -1.52
C ASN A 58 5.45 -3.19 -0.18
N GLY A 59 5.70 -2.18 0.64
CA GLY A 59 6.33 -2.32 1.96
C GLY A 59 5.55 -3.25 2.89
N TYR A 60 4.23 -3.09 2.96
CA TYR A 60 3.39 -3.97 3.77
C TYR A 60 3.33 -5.40 3.23
N TYR A 61 3.28 -5.56 1.90
CA TYR A 61 3.37 -6.89 1.27
C TYR A 61 4.68 -7.60 1.62
N TYR A 62 5.83 -6.92 1.49
CA TYR A 62 7.13 -7.47 1.87
C TYR A 62 7.21 -7.80 3.37
N PHE A 63 6.65 -6.95 4.22
CA PHE A 63 6.60 -7.18 5.66
C PHE A 63 5.79 -8.45 6.02
N LEU A 64 4.59 -8.60 5.47
CA LEU A 64 3.74 -9.77 5.69
C LEU A 64 4.40 -11.06 5.22
N ASN A 65 4.93 -11.06 3.99
CA ASN A 65 5.63 -12.23 3.46
C ASN A 65 6.90 -12.57 4.23
N GLY A 66 7.63 -11.55 4.73
CA GLY A 66 8.80 -11.76 5.57
C GLY A 66 8.44 -12.35 6.94
N LYS A 67 7.32 -11.93 7.53
CA LYS A 67 6.80 -12.52 8.78
C LYS A 67 6.37 -13.97 8.57
N GLU A 68 5.66 -14.26 7.49
CA GLU A 68 5.18 -15.62 7.18
C GLU A 68 6.33 -16.60 6.87
N LYS A 69 7.36 -16.14 6.15
CA LYS A 69 8.57 -16.94 5.90
C LYS A 69 9.32 -17.27 7.19
N ARG A 70 9.33 -16.38 8.17
CA ARG A 70 9.93 -16.63 9.49
C ARG A 70 9.10 -17.65 10.28
N ALA A 71 7.79 -17.44 10.37
CA ALA A 71 6.90 -18.36 11.07
C ALA A 71 6.93 -19.80 10.52
N ARG A 72 7.17 -19.99 9.21
CA ARG A 72 7.34 -21.32 8.61
C ARG A 72 8.71 -21.97 8.85
N LYS A 73 9.73 -21.22 9.26
CA LYS A 73 11.06 -21.77 9.59
C LYS A 73 11.16 -22.24 11.03
N ASP A 74 10.28 -21.74 11.89
CA ASP A 74 10.25 -22.05 13.34
C ASP A 74 9.34 -23.25 13.67
N VAL A 75 8.80 -23.93 12.65
CA VAL A 75 7.96 -25.15 12.72
C VAL A 75 8.66 -26.27 11.97
#